data_AF-A0A968T973-F1
#
_entry.id   AF-A0A968T973-F1
#
_cell.length_a   1.000
_cell.length_b   1.000
_cell.length_c   1.000
_cell.angle_alpha   90.00
_cell.angle_beta   90.00
_cell.angle_gamma   90.00
#
_symmetry.space_group_name_H-M   'P 1'
#
loop_
_entity.id
_entity.type
_entity.pdbx_description
1 polymer ?
#
loop_
_entity_poly.entity_id
_entity_poly.type
_entity_poly.pdbx_seq_one_letter_code
_entity_poly.pdbx_strand_id
1 'polypeptide(L)'
;MSYRNCLKVWAVVRLLPRMQRAIVARYKSESDALGHVETLRRLQPGAQYRVIFDLPPQQPDPQPQFEQPSQRYLARSLYRGGF
;
A
#
# COMPACT_ATOMS: atom_id res chain seq x y z
N MET A 1 6.00 -5.51 4.45
CA MET A 1 4.73 -5.99 3.84
C MET A 1 4.99 -7.29 3.07
N SER A 2 4.25 -8.39 3.30
CA SER A 2 4.41 -9.58 2.44
C SER A 2 3.75 -9.33 1.08
N TYR A 3 4.39 -9.74 -0.01
CA TYR A 3 3.95 -9.58 -1.40
C TYR A 3 2.47 -9.92 -1.64
N ARG A 4 1.91 -10.86 -0.85
CA ARG A 4 0.50 -11.29 -0.94
C ARG A 4 -0.51 -10.19 -0.57
N ASN A 5 -0.12 -9.20 0.25
CA ASN A 5 -1.00 -8.09 0.62
C ASN A 5 -1.10 -7.04 -0.50
N CYS A 6 -0.08 -6.92 -1.35
CA CYS A 6 -0.07 -6.00 -2.49
C CYS A 6 -0.98 -6.45 -3.64
N LEU A 7 -1.48 -7.70 -3.62
CA LEU A 7 -2.29 -8.27 -4.70
C LEU A 7 -3.79 -8.02 -4.52
N LYS A 8 -4.25 -7.54 -3.36
CA LYS A 8 -5.67 -7.31 -3.08
C LYS A 8 -6.08 -5.86 -3.30
N VAL A 9 -6.01 -5.45 -4.56
CA VAL A 9 -6.23 -4.06 -5.00
C VAL A 9 -7.70 -3.67 -5.13
N TRP A 10 -8.63 -4.63 -5.13
CA TRP A 10 -10.05 -4.35 -5.25
C TRP A 10 -10.73 -4.46 -3.89
N ALA A 11 -11.42 -3.42 -3.45
CA ALA A 11 -12.16 -3.43 -2.20
C ALA A 11 -13.65 -3.23 -2.44
N VAL A 12 -14.48 -4.06 -1.80
CA VAL A 12 -15.92 -3.86 -1.75
C VAL A 12 -16.23 -3.03 -0.52
N VAL A 13 -16.86 -1.89 -0.73
CA VAL A 13 -17.20 -0.92 0.30
C VAL A 13 -18.71 -0.80 0.43
N ARG A 14 -19.18 -0.82 1.67
CA ARG A 14 -20.55 -0.48 2.01
C ARG A 14 -20.65 0.99 2.37
N LEU A 15 -21.58 1.70 1.74
CA LEU A 15 -21.93 3.06 2.10
C LEU A 15 -22.94 3.02 3.25
N LEU A 16 -22.61 3.72 4.31
CA LEU A 16 -23.40 3.85 5.52
C LEU A 16 -23.99 5.26 5.58
N PRO A 17 -25.06 5.47 6.38
CA PRO A 17 -25.58 6.80 6.66
C PRO A 17 -24.49 7.74 7.18
N ARG A 18 -24.70 9.05 7.03
CA ARG A 18 -23.72 10.09 7.45
C ARG A 18 -22.41 10.04 6.66
N MET A 19 -22.48 9.67 5.38
CA MET A 19 -21.32 9.61 4.47
C MET A 19 -20.20 8.67 4.94
N GLN A 20 -20.52 7.70 5.80
CA GLN A 20 -19.54 6.73 6.30
C GLN A 20 -19.32 5.62 5.27
N ARG A 21 -18.11 5.05 5.27
CA ARG A 21 -17.69 4.02 4.32
C ARG A 21 -16.99 2.90 5.10
N ALA A 22 -17.44 1.67 4.92
CA ALA A 22 -16.83 0.49 5.56
C ALA A 22 -16.36 -0.50 4.50
N ILE A 23 -15.10 -0.94 4.60
CA ILE A 23 -14.56 -2.00 3.75
C ILE A 23 -15.13 -3.33 4.24
N VAL A 24 -15.89 -4.00 3.38
CA VAL A 24 -16.52 -5.30 3.68
C VAL A 24 -15.55 -6.44 3.36
N ALA A 25 -14.89 -6.35 2.21
CA ALA A 25 -13.96 -7.38 1.75
C ALA A 25 -12.96 -6.82 0.72
N ARG A 26 -11.83 -7.51 0.55
CA ARG A 26 -10.81 -7.20 -0.47
C ARG A 26 -10.52 -8.41 -1.36
N TYR A 27 -10.38 -8.15 -2.65
CA TYR A 27 -10.24 -9.11 -3.73
C TYR A 27 -9.03 -8.80 -4.59
N LYS A 28 -8.51 -9.83 -5.27
CA LYS A 28 -7.42 -9.68 -6.23
C LYS A 28 -7.91 -9.31 -7.63
N SER A 29 -9.13 -9.75 -7.97
CA SER A 29 -9.79 -9.50 -9.25
C SER A 29 -11.01 -8.61 -9.07
N GLU A 30 -11.28 -7.79 -10.08
CA GLU A 30 -12.49 -6.95 -10.14
C GLU A 30 -13.74 -7.81 -10.26
N SER A 31 -13.69 -8.87 -11.08
CA SER A 31 -14.84 -9.75 -11.34
C SER A 31 -15.34 -10.43 -10.07
N ASP A 32 -14.42 -10.89 -9.20
CA ASP A 32 -14.77 -11.48 -7.91
C ASP A 32 -15.45 -10.46 -6.99
N ALA A 33 -14.94 -9.22 -6.96
CA ALA A 33 -15.52 -8.14 -6.18
C ALA A 33 -16.93 -7.78 -6.67
N LEU A 34 -17.13 -7.69 -7.99
CA LEU A 34 -18.42 -7.40 -8.61
C LEU A 34 -19.44 -8.52 -8.36
N GLY A 35 -19.04 -9.80 -8.51
CA GLY A 35 -19.91 -10.94 -8.22
C GLY A 35 -20.35 -10.97 -6.76
N HIS A 36 -19.46 -10.57 -5.84
CA HIS A 36 -19.81 -10.44 -4.44
C HIS A 36 -20.79 -9.28 -4.19
N VAL A 37 -20.60 -8.13 -4.82
CA VAL A 37 -21.54 -6.99 -4.74
C VAL A 37 -22.94 -7.37 -5.23
N GLU A 38 -23.03 -8.11 -6.34
CA GLU A 38 -24.30 -8.57 -6.89
C GLU A 38 -25.02 -9.51 -5.90
N THR A 39 -24.28 -10.39 -5.24
CA THR A 39 -24.81 -11.25 -4.16
C THR A 39 -25.29 -10.41 -2.96
N LEU A 40 -24.48 -9.44 -2.51
CA LEU A 40 -24.85 -8.56 -1.41
C LEU A 40 -26.07 -7.69 -1.72
N ARG A 41 -26.22 -7.24 -2.96
CA ARG A 41 -27.39 -6.48 -3.42
C ARG A 41 -28.66 -7.32 -3.35
N ARG A 42 -28.58 -8.62 -3.67
CA ARG A 42 -29.72 -9.54 -3.55
C ARG A 42 -30.11 -9.81 -2.09
N LEU A 43 -29.11 -9.94 -1.22
CA LEU A 43 -29.33 -10.17 0.21
C LEU A 43 -29.84 -8.91 0.93
N GLN A 44 -29.36 -7.73 0.53
CA GLN A 44 -29.73 -6.45 1.14
C GLN A 44 -29.89 -5.37 0.07
N PRO A 45 -31.05 -5.31 -0.62
CA PRO A 45 -31.28 -4.37 -1.72
C PRO A 45 -31.29 -2.90 -1.27
N GLY A 46 -31.55 -2.62 0.01
CA GLY A 46 -31.49 -1.26 0.58
C GLY A 46 -30.09 -0.77 0.93
N ALA A 47 -29.07 -1.63 0.88
CA ALA A 47 -27.69 -1.22 1.15
C ALA A 47 -26.97 -0.85 -0.15
N GLN A 48 -26.20 0.24 -0.09
CA GLN A 48 -25.39 0.69 -1.21
C GLN A 48 -23.98 0.10 -1.08
N TYR A 49 -23.60 -0.70 -2.06
CA TYR A 49 -22.27 -1.28 -2.19
C TYR A 49 -21.55 -0.69 -3.41
N ARG A 50 -20.26 -0.44 -3.28
CA ARG A 50 -19.39 -0.01 -4.38
C ARG A 50 -18.09 -0.82 -4.38
N VAL A 51 -17.60 -1.14 -5.57
CA VAL A 51 -16.24 -1.62 -5.76
C VAL A 51 -15.34 -0.41 -5.95
N ILE A 52 -14.23 -0.37 -5.23
CA ILE A 52 -13.19 0.64 -5.38
C ILE A 52 -11.84 -0.03 -5.58
N PHE A 53 -10.95 0.67 -6.27
CA PHE A 53 -9.55 0.30 -6.36
C PHE A 53 -8.80 0.93 -5.18
N ASP A 54 -8.28 0.08 -4.29
CA ASP A 54 -7.58 0.44 -3.06
C ASP A 54 -6.18 -0.19 -3.10
N LEU A 55 -5.21 0.56 -3.64
CA LEU A 55 -3.81 0.19 -3.56
C LEU A 55 -3.35 0.35 -2.11
N PRO A 56 -2.75 -0.68 -1.49
CA PRO A 56 -2.10 -0.47 -0.21
C PRO A 56 -1.03 0.61 -0.39
N PRO A 57 -0.85 1.51 0.60
CA PRO A 57 0.18 2.53 0.52
C PRO A 57 1.51 1.82 0.22
N GLN A 58 2.14 2.16 -0.90
CA GLN A 58 3.49 1.73 -1.17
C GLN A 58 4.31 2.17 0.04
N GLN A 59 4.86 1.20 0.77
CA GLN A 59 5.88 1.51 1.75
C GLN A 59 6.93 2.28 0.95
N PRO A 60 7.20 3.57 1.25
CA PRO A 60 8.19 4.31 0.49
C PRO A 60 9.44 3.44 0.46
N ASP A 61 10.01 3.27 -0.73
CA ASP A 61 11.26 2.52 -0.87
C ASP A 61 12.18 3.00 0.25
N PRO A 62 12.81 2.08 1.00
CA PRO A 62 13.71 2.48 2.07
C PRO A 62 14.65 3.51 1.45
N GLN A 63 14.55 4.75 1.92
CA GLN A 63 15.39 5.82 1.39
C GLN A 63 16.82 5.29 1.45
N PRO A 64 17.59 5.33 0.36
CA PRO A 64 18.97 4.89 0.39
C PRO A 64 19.60 5.59 1.60
N GLN A 65 20.00 4.79 2.58
CA GLN A 65 20.82 5.26 3.68
C GLN A 65 22.11 5.69 2.99
N PHE A 66 22.18 6.95 2.55
CA PHE A 66 23.43 7.61 2.26
C PHE A 66 24.15 7.62 3.60
N GLU A 67 24.86 6.53 3.87
CA GLU A 67 25.81 6.42 4.96
C GLU A 67 26.75 7.60 4.73
N GLN A 68 26.58 8.65 5.55
CA GLN A 68 27.44 9.80 5.49
C GLN A 68 28.85 9.23 5.61
N PRO A 69 29.72 9.39 4.59
CA PRO A 69 31.05 8.82 4.67
C PRO A 69 31.68 9.41 5.91
N SER A 70 31.92 8.53 6.88
CA SER A 70 32.61 8.84 8.14
C SER A 70 33.77 9.78 7.83
N GLN A 71 34.00 10.75 8.71
CA GLN A 71 35.01 11.83 8.63
C GLN A 71 36.47 11.32 8.60
N ARG A 72 36.72 10.15 8.01
CA ARG A 72 37.99 9.48 7.80
C ARG A 72 38.81 10.09 6.66
N TYR A 73 38.23 11.01 5.88
CA TYR A 73 38.90 11.76 4.82
C TYR A 73 39.77 12.94 5.30
N LEU A 74 40.09 13.05 6.60
CA LEU A 74 41.06 14.03 7.09
C LEU A 74 42.35 13.41 7.68
N ALA A 75 42.59 12.11 7.51
CA ALA A 75 43.75 11.46 8.12
C ALA A 75 44.60 10.63 7.16
N ARG A 76 44.74 11.07 5.89
CA ARG A 76 45.66 10.40 4.94
C ARG A 76 46.45 11.31 4.00
N SER A 77 46.51 12.61 4.25
CA SER A 77 47.34 13.54 3.46
C SER A 77 48.63 14.02 4.13
N LEU A 78 49.02 13.50 5.31
CA LEU A 78 50.18 14.07 6.03
C LEU A 78 51.44 13.23 6.16
N TYR A 79 51.58 12.05 5.54
CA TYR A 79 52.90 11.39 5.52
C TYR A 79 53.13 10.57 4.25
N ARG A 80 53.78 11.18 3.24
CA ARG A 80 54.84 10.55 2.44
C ARG A 80 55.52 11.61 1.56
N GLY A 81 56.73 12.01 1.92
CA GLY A 81 57.56 12.88 1.08
C GLY A 81 58.73 13.54 1.81
N GLY A 82 59.52 12.77 2.57
CA GLY A 82 60.86 13.18 2.96
C GLY A 82 61.86 12.34 2.16
N PHE A 83 62.60 13.00 1.27
CA PHE A 83 63.97 12.70 0.82
C PHE A 83 64.52 13.94 0.13
#